data_AF-A0A920CMX5-F1
#
_entry.id   AF-A0A920CMX5-F1
#
_cell.length_a   1.000
_cell.length_b   1.000
_cell.length_c   1.000
_cell.angle_alpha   90.00
_cell.angle_beta   90.00
_cell.angle_gamma   90.00
#
_symmetry.space_group_name_H-M   'P 1'
#
loop_
_entity.id
_entity.type
_entity.pdbx_description
1 polymer ?
#
loop_
_entity_poly.entity_id
_entity_poly.type
_entity_poly.pdbx_seq_one_letter_code
_entity_poly.pdbx_strand_id
1 'polypeptide(L)'
;MYFNFPSLFTDWSISSTPETGGIYMLLGNHSNGQYPVLYVGQSNNLKRRLNEHFNELETHFRGEIMNFVFFIERNQSNRDNSEKLLIEKYTPRFNKLLKSQTTNSIDHLIKIIAQNMVEKERKEREQIDELHRIFSR
;
A
#
# COMPACT_ATOMS: atom_id res chain seq x y z
N MET A 1 -11.78 0.20 24.43
CA MET A 1 -10.72 0.42 23.41
C MET A 1 -9.82 1.53 23.96
N TYR A 2 -8.62 1.21 24.45
CA TYR A 2 -7.69 2.22 24.95
C TYR A 2 -7.02 2.87 23.74
N PHE A 3 -7.34 4.13 23.46
CA PHE A 3 -6.58 4.92 22.50
C PHE A 3 -5.28 5.32 23.18
N ASN A 4 -4.15 4.81 22.71
CA ASN A 4 -2.86 5.37 23.07
C ASN A 4 -2.81 6.82 22.60
N PHE A 5 -2.28 7.71 23.44
CA PHE A 5 -1.97 9.07 23.02
C PHE A 5 -1.04 9.03 21.80
N PRO A 6 -1.21 9.95 20.84
CA PRO A 6 -0.28 10.09 19.71
C PRO A 6 1.16 10.13 20.20
N SER A 7 1.96 9.19 19.72
CA SER A 7 3.39 9.12 19.98
C SER A 7 4.11 9.83 18.86
N LEU A 8 5.14 10.63 19.18
CA LEU A 8 6.04 11.20 18.18
C LEU A 8 6.59 10.09 17.30
N PHE A 9 6.82 10.34 16.02
CA PHE A 9 7.37 9.33 15.12
C PHE A 9 8.90 9.34 15.16
N THR A 10 9.46 8.73 16.21
CA THR A 10 10.92 8.69 16.51
C THR A 10 11.41 7.26 16.71
N ASP A 11 12.72 7.03 16.56
CA ASP A 11 13.35 5.73 16.84
C ASP A 11 12.96 5.16 18.21
N TRP A 12 13.01 6.00 19.25
CA TRP A 12 12.69 5.57 20.62
C TRP A 12 11.24 5.06 20.75
N SER A 13 10.27 5.83 20.25
CA SER A 13 8.85 5.44 20.28
C SER A 13 8.55 4.19 19.44
N ILE A 14 9.24 4.03 18.31
CA ILE A 14 9.09 2.87 17.43
C ILE A 14 9.67 1.63 18.13
N SER A 15 10.85 1.75 18.72
CA SER A 15 11.50 0.65 19.46
C SER A 15 10.65 0.14 20.65
N SER A 16 9.84 1.03 21.24
CA SER A 16 8.92 0.74 22.34
C SER A 16 7.58 0.11 21.88
N THR A 17 7.32 0.07 20.57
CA THR A 17 6.10 -0.55 20.02
C THR A 17 6.18 -2.08 20.15
N PRO A 18 5.08 -2.77 20.48
CA PRO A 18 5.10 -4.24 20.60
C PRO A 18 5.25 -4.96 19.24
N GLU A 19 5.90 -6.12 19.28
CA GLU A 19 6.03 -7.05 18.15
C GLU A 19 4.79 -7.95 18.03
N THR A 20 3.63 -7.33 17.83
CA THR A 20 2.34 -8.03 17.75
C THR A 20 1.52 -7.52 16.57
N GLY A 21 0.49 -8.27 16.20
CA GLY A 21 -0.49 -7.84 15.23
C GLY A 21 -1.33 -6.67 15.72
N GLY A 22 -1.64 -5.76 14.80
CA GLY A 22 -2.51 -4.62 15.07
C GLY A 22 -2.66 -3.69 13.88
N ILE A 23 -3.31 -2.56 14.13
CA ILE A 23 -3.58 -1.49 13.17
C ILE A 23 -2.84 -0.25 13.67
N TYR A 24 -2.30 0.54 12.75
CA TYR A 24 -1.64 1.80 13.03
C TYR A 24 -2.17 2.91 12.13
N MET A 25 -2.08 4.13 12.64
CA MET A 25 -2.37 5.36 11.91
C MET A 25 -1.15 6.26 11.97
N LEU A 26 -0.70 6.74 10.81
CA LEU A 26 0.34 7.75 10.70
C LEU A 26 -0.32 9.12 10.59
N LEU A 27 0.17 10.04 11.40
CA LEU A 27 -0.50 11.29 11.70
C LEU A 27 0.40 12.47 11.35
N GLY A 28 -0.22 13.54 10.86
CA GLY A 28 0.47 14.77 10.54
C GLY A 28 0.76 15.63 11.76
N ASN A 29 1.17 16.87 11.50
CA ASN A 29 1.28 17.87 12.56
C ASN A 29 -0.10 18.21 13.13
N HIS A 30 -0.15 18.48 14.43
CA HIS A 30 -1.36 18.92 15.10
C HIS A 30 -1.78 20.28 14.56
N SER A 31 -3.04 20.39 14.15
CA SER A 31 -3.63 21.67 13.73
C SER A 31 -5.07 21.72 14.23
N ASN A 32 -5.49 22.87 14.77
CA ASN A 32 -6.87 23.10 15.22
C ASN A 32 -7.38 22.04 16.23
N GLY A 33 -6.52 21.58 17.14
CA GLY A 33 -6.94 20.62 18.17
C GLY A 33 -6.94 19.16 17.72
N GLN A 34 -6.59 18.85 16.46
CA GLN A 34 -6.62 17.49 15.93
C GLN A 34 -5.35 17.12 15.15
N TYR A 35 -5.05 15.82 15.12
CA TYR A 35 -4.02 15.26 14.26
C TYR A 35 -4.66 14.75 12.96
N PRO A 36 -4.26 15.24 11.78
CA PRO A 36 -4.78 14.71 10.52
C PRO A 36 -4.27 13.29 10.32
N VAL A 37 -5.18 12.37 9.98
CA VAL A 37 -4.83 10.98 9.64
C VAL A 37 -4.33 10.95 8.20
N LEU A 38 -3.03 10.72 8.04
CA LEU A 38 -2.38 10.74 6.72
C LEU A 38 -2.37 9.36 6.07
N TYR A 39 -2.23 8.31 6.88
CA TYR A 39 -2.22 6.93 6.45
C TYR A 39 -2.79 6.01 7.54
N VAL A 40 -3.51 4.96 7.11
CA VAL A 40 -3.96 3.85 7.95
C VAL A 40 -3.39 2.57 7.35
N GLY A 41 -2.85 1.70 8.19
CA GLY A 41 -2.39 0.39 7.78
C GLY A 41 -2.51 -0.66 8.89
N GLN A 42 -2.38 -1.92 8.53
CA GLN A 42 -2.28 -3.03 9.48
C GLN A 42 -0.95 -3.80 9.37
N SER A 43 -0.65 -4.61 10.38
CA SER A 43 0.48 -5.54 10.35
C SER A 43 0.27 -6.72 11.30
N ASN A 44 0.96 -7.83 11.06
CA ASN A 44 1.17 -8.91 12.02
C ASN A 44 2.28 -8.59 13.04
N ASN A 45 3.09 -7.58 12.77
CA ASN A 45 4.15 -7.07 13.64
C ASN A 45 4.21 -5.54 13.48
N LEU A 46 3.64 -4.82 14.45
CA LEU A 46 3.56 -3.36 14.45
C LEU A 46 4.95 -2.71 14.48
N LYS A 47 5.86 -3.16 15.35
CA LYS A 47 7.22 -2.63 15.44
C LYS A 47 7.95 -2.67 14.10
N ARG A 48 7.96 -3.85 13.46
CA ARG A 48 8.60 -4.03 12.13
C ARG A 48 8.00 -3.06 11.11
N ARG A 49 6.68 -2.97 11.04
CA ARG A 49 5.98 -2.15 10.02
C ARG A 49 6.22 -0.66 10.22
N LEU A 50 6.23 -0.18 11.46
CA LEU A 50 6.55 1.21 11.76
C LEU A 50 8.02 1.52 11.47
N ASN A 51 8.93 0.58 11.75
CA ASN A 51 10.34 0.71 11.40
C ASN A 51 10.56 0.74 9.88
N GLU A 52 9.82 -0.05 9.10
CA GLU A 52 9.81 0.05 7.62
C GLU A 52 9.41 1.45 7.19
N HIS A 53 8.27 1.98 7.67
CA HIS A 53 7.86 3.35 7.36
C HIS A 53 8.89 4.40 7.77
N PHE A 54 9.55 4.22 8.92
CA PHE A 54 10.59 5.13 9.41
C PHE A 54 11.83 5.16 8.51
N ASN A 55 12.24 4.01 7.99
CA ASN A 55 13.42 3.90 7.13
C ASN A 55 13.11 4.16 5.64
N GLU A 56 11.92 3.81 5.16
CA GLU A 56 11.46 4.01 3.77
C GLU A 56 10.88 5.42 3.52
N LEU A 57 10.74 6.23 4.59
CA LEU A 57 10.22 7.60 4.61
C LEU A 57 10.96 8.59 3.70
N GLU A 58 12.11 8.20 3.13
CA GLU A 58 12.88 9.02 2.19
C GLU A 58 12.10 9.36 0.90
N THR A 59 11.05 8.61 0.50
CA THR A 59 10.51 8.74 -0.88
C THR A 59 9.08 9.28 -1.04
N HIS A 60 8.12 9.03 -0.13
CA HIS A 60 6.70 9.40 -0.36
C HIS A 60 6.01 10.18 0.77
N PHE A 61 6.56 10.12 1.98
CA PHE A 61 5.91 10.62 3.20
C PHE A 61 6.68 11.77 3.89
N ARG A 62 7.78 12.22 3.26
CA ARG A 62 8.86 12.96 3.92
C ARG A 62 8.36 14.29 4.52
N GLY A 63 8.55 14.45 5.83
CA GLY A 63 8.29 15.68 6.57
C GLY A 63 6.85 15.91 7.04
N GLU A 64 5.89 15.11 6.58
CA GLU A 64 4.49 15.27 6.96
C GLU A 64 4.09 14.38 8.14
N ILE A 65 4.63 13.16 8.24
CA ILE A 65 4.34 12.27 9.37
C ILE A 65 5.13 12.71 10.58
N MET A 66 4.42 13.13 11.62
CA MET A 66 5.01 13.59 12.88
C MET A 66 4.68 12.68 14.04
N ASN A 67 3.55 11.97 13.97
CA ASN A 67 3.07 11.13 15.04
C ASN A 67 2.50 9.82 14.49
N PHE A 68 2.31 8.86 15.39
CA PHE A 68 1.54 7.67 15.10
C PHE A 68 0.72 7.24 16.31
N VAL A 69 -0.32 6.47 16.05
CA VAL A 69 -1.04 5.69 17.07
C VAL A 69 -1.23 4.27 16.55
N PHE A 70 -1.36 3.33 17.47
CA PHE A 70 -1.69 1.95 17.12
C PHE A 70 -2.63 1.35 18.15
N PHE A 71 -3.31 0.29 17.74
CA PHE A 71 -4.04 -0.60 18.63
C PHE A 71 -3.73 -2.05 18.29
N ILE A 72 -3.63 -2.86 19.33
CA ILE A 72 -3.34 -4.29 19.22
C ILE A 72 -4.62 -5.00 18.79
N GLU A 73 -4.52 -5.80 17.73
CA GLU A 73 -5.57 -6.72 17.29
C GLU A 73 -4.87 -7.91 16.62
N ARG A 74 -4.92 -9.07 17.26
CA ARG A 74 -4.17 -10.26 16.85
C ARG A 74 -4.90 -11.06 15.78
N ASN A 75 -6.22 -10.94 15.67
CA ASN A 75 -7.01 -11.63 14.65
C ASN A 75 -6.93 -10.91 13.30
N GLN A 76 -6.52 -11.62 12.23
CA GLN A 76 -6.37 -11.04 10.89
C GLN A 76 -7.67 -10.44 10.34
N SER A 77 -8.79 -11.16 10.41
CA SER A 77 -10.06 -10.70 9.87
C SER A 77 -10.57 -9.44 10.58
N ASN A 78 -10.34 -9.32 11.89
CA ASN A 78 -10.66 -8.10 12.63
C ASN A 78 -9.79 -6.92 12.18
N ARG A 79 -8.51 -7.16 11.87
CA ARG A 79 -7.63 -6.11 11.33
C ARG A 79 -8.10 -5.65 9.96
N ASP A 80 -8.45 -6.57 9.07
CA ASP A 80 -8.96 -6.25 7.73
C ASP A 80 -10.21 -5.35 7.81
N ASN A 81 -11.15 -5.73 8.68
CA ASN A 81 -12.37 -4.96 8.90
C ASN A 81 -12.08 -3.58 9.51
N SER A 82 -11.21 -3.52 10.52
CA SER A 82 -10.87 -2.27 11.21
C SER A 82 -10.13 -1.30 10.30
N GLU A 83 -9.16 -1.78 9.52
CA GLU A 83 -8.43 -0.99 8.53
C GLU A 83 -9.40 -0.39 7.50
N LYS A 84 -10.29 -1.21 6.94
CA LYS A 84 -11.30 -0.74 5.98
C LYS A 84 -12.17 0.37 6.58
N LEU A 85 -12.73 0.15 7.77
CA LEU A 85 -13.60 1.13 8.44
C LEU A 85 -12.86 2.45 8.74
N LEU A 86 -11.59 2.37 9.15
CA LEU A 86 -10.78 3.56 9.43
C LEU A 86 -10.41 4.32 8.14
N ILE A 87 -10.09 3.61 7.06
CA ILE A 87 -9.84 4.22 5.75
C ILE A 87 -11.11 4.90 5.23
N GLU A 88 -12.28 4.27 5.35
CA GLU A 88 -13.57 4.86 4.97
C GLU A 88 -13.88 6.11 5.81
N LYS A 89 -13.68 6.02 7.13
CA LYS A 89 -13.98 7.11 8.07
C LYS A 89 -13.08 8.34 7.86
N TYR A 90 -11.77 8.12 7.73
CA TYR A 90 -10.79 9.22 7.72
C TYR A 90 -10.34 9.61 6.31
N THR A 91 -10.59 8.75 5.32
CA THR A 91 -10.27 9.01 3.91
C THR A 91 -8.82 9.48 3.71
N PRO A 92 -7.80 8.77 4.25
CA PRO A 92 -6.45 9.31 4.37
C PRO A 92 -5.79 9.54 3.01
N ARG A 93 -5.07 10.67 2.88
CA ARG A 93 -4.49 11.12 1.60
C ARG A 93 -3.53 10.09 1.00
N PHE A 94 -2.66 9.49 1.80
CA PHE A 94 -1.65 8.57 1.28
C PHE A 94 -2.21 7.19 0.93
N ASN A 95 -3.26 6.71 1.60
CA ASN A 95 -3.96 5.50 1.16
C ASN A 95 -4.54 5.67 -0.25
N LYS A 96 -5.08 6.85 -0.59
CA LYS A 96 -5.55 7.16 -1.95
C LYS A 96 -4.42 7.22 -2.97
N LEU A 97 -3.34 7.95 -2.63
CA LEU A 97 -2.21 8.15 -3.53
C LEU A 97 -1.57 6.81 -3.93
N LEU A 98 -1.26 5.96 -2.95
CA LEU A 98 -0.63 4.66 -3.18
C LEU A 98 -1.54 3.72 -3.97
N LYS A 99 -2.85 3.75 -3.71
CA LYS A 99 -3.83 3.00 -4.50
C LYS A 99 -3.83 3.45 -5.96
N SER A 100 -3.84 4.77 -6.21
CA SER A 100 -3.83 5.31 -7.58
C SER A 100 -2.54 4.97 -8.33
N GLN A 101 -1.38 5.08 -7.69
CA GLN A 101 -0.11 4.68 -8.31
C GLN A 101 -0.11 3.18 -8.66
N THR A 102 -0.59 2.33 -7.75
CA THR A 102 -0.70 0.89 -7.98
C THR A 102 -1.64 0.58 -9.15
N THR A 103 -2.80 1.24 -9.22
CA THR A 103 -3.73 1.10 -10.34
C THR A 103 -3.07 1.47 -11.67
N ASN A 104 -2.36 2.62 -11.72
CA ASN A 104 -1.67 3.06 -12.93
C ASN A 104 -0.59 2.05 -13.39
N SER A 105 0.17 1.48 -12.45
CA SER A 105 1.18 0.45 -12.74
C SER A 105 0.55 -0.84 -13.27
N ILE A 106 -0.56 -1.29 -12.69
CA ILE A 106 -1.28 -2.48 -13.15
C ILE A 106 -1.84 -2.26 -14.56
N ASP A 107 -2.46 -1.11 -14.82
CA ASP A 107 -3.01 -0.77 -16.14
C ASP A 107 -1.92 -0.76 -17.21
N HIS A 108 -0.72 -0.28 -16.87
CA HIS A 108 0.43 -0.32 -17.76
C HIS A 108 0.89 -1.76 -18.07
N LEU A 109 0.98 -2.62 -17.05
CA LEU A 109 1.33 -4.03 -17.23
C LEU A 109 0.30 -4.78 -18.08
N ILE A 110 -0.99 -4.53 -17.88
CA ILE A 110 -2.07 -5.13 -18.68
C ILE A 110 -1.90 -4.74 -20.16
N LYS A 111 -1.60 -3.47 -20.46
CA LYS A 111 -1.36 -3.02 -21.84
C LYS A 111 -0.18 -3.75 -22.49
N ILE A 112 0.92 -3.92 -21.76
CA ILE A 112 2.10 -4.66 -22.25
C ILE A 112 1.73 -6.12 -22.56
N ILE A 113 1.02 -6.78 -21.64
CA ILE A 113 0.59 -8.17 -21.82
C ILE A 113 -0.31 -8.30 -23.06
N ALA A 114 -1.28 -7.40 -23.21
CA ALA A 114 -2.19 -7.40 -24.36
C ALA A 114 -1.44 -7.21 -25.69
N GLN A 115 -0.47 -6.29 -25.74
CA GLN A 115 0.37 -6.09 -26.92
C GLN A 115 1.18 -7.34 -27.27
N ASN A 116 1.77 -7.99 -26.27
CA ASN A 116 2.53 -9.23 -26.48
C ASN A 116 1.63 -10.38 -26.97
N MET A 117 0.39 -10.47 -26.49
CA MET A 117 -0.58 -11.46 -26.96
C MET A 117 -0.94 -11.23 -28.44
N VAL A 118 -1.25 -9.99 -28.84
CA VAL A 118 -1.56 -9.65 -30.24
C VAL A 118 -0.38 -9.94 -31.16
N GLU A 119 0.84 -9.58 -30.74
CA GLU A 119 2.05 -9.84 -31.51
C GLU A 119 2.35 -11.33 -31.66
N LYS A 120 2.04 -12.14 -30.64
CA LYS A 120 2.12 -13.60 -30.72
C LYS A 120 1.14 -14.16 -31.74
N GLU A 121 -0.13 -13.76 -31.68
CA GLU A 121 -1.15 -14.20 -32.65
C GLU A 121 -0.79 -13.80 -34.09
N ARG A 122 -0.23 -12.60 -34.29
CA ARG A 122 0.26 -12.13 -35.59
C ARG A 122 1.33 -13.06 -36.14
N LYS A 123 2.34 -13.41 -35.32
CA LYS A 123 3.42 -14.33 -35.72
C LYS A 123 2.92 -15.74 -36.03
N GLU A 124 1.95 -16.24 -35.26
CA GLU A 124 1.35 -17.56 -35.52
C GLU A 124 0.60 -17.57 -36.87
N ARG A 125 -0.15 -16.51 -37.19
CA ARG A 125 -0.82 -16.37 -38.49
C ARG A 125 0.18 -16.31 -39.65
N GLU A 126 1.26 -15.55 -39.48
CA GLU A 126 2.32 -15.44 -40.50
C GLU A 126 2.98 -16.80 -40.78
N GLN A 127 3.23 -17.60 -39.75
CA GLN A 127 3.75 -18.97 -39.91
C GLN A 127 2.76 -19.89 -40.64
N ILE A 128 1.46 -19.81 -40.33
CA ILE A 128 0.43 -20.59 -41.02
C ILE A 128 0.36 -20.21 -42.51
N ASP A 129 0.37 -18.91 -42.82
CA ASP A 129 0.33 -18.42 -44.19
C ASP A 129 1.58 -18.84 -44.98
N GLU A 130 2.76 -18.85 -44.34
CA GLU A 130 3.99 -19.34 -44.94
C GLU A 130 3.93 -20.84 -45.24
N LEU A 131 3.45 -21.66 -44.29
CA LEU A 131 3.24 -23.09 -44.50
C LEU A 131 2.28 -23.35 -45.66
N HIS A 132 1.15 -22.65 -45.73
CA HIS A 132 0.20 -22.77 -46.85
C HIS A 132 0.85 -22.47 -48.20
N ARG A 133 1.72 -21.46 -48.30
CA ARG A 133 2.45 -21.16 -49.54
C ARG A 133 3.42 -22.27 -49.96
N ILE A 134 4.07 -22.93 -49.00
CA ILE A 134 5.00 -24.03 -49.26
C ILE A 134 4.24 -25.26 -49.78
N PHE A 135 3.12 -25.63 -49.16
CA PHE A 135 2.34 -26.83 -49.54
C PHE A 135 1.43 -26.65 -50.76
N SER A 136 1.26 -25.41 -51.26
CA SER A 136 0.49 -25.12 -52.48
C SER A 136 1.34 -25.07 -53.75
N ARG A 137 2.64 -25.38 -53.65
CA ARG A 137 3.59 -25.54 -54.77
C ARG A 137 3.82 -27.01 -55.06
#